data_AF-A0A973YW52-F1
#
_entry.id   AF-A0A973YW52-F1
#
_cell.length_a   1.000
_cell.length_b   1.000
_cell.length_c   1.000
_cell.angle_alpha   90.00
_cell.angle_beta   90.00
_cell.angle_gamma   90.00
#
_symmetry.space_group_name_H-M   'P 1'
#
loop_
_entity.id
_entity.type
_entity.pdbx_description
1 polymer ?
#
loop_
_entity_poly.entity_id
_entity_poly.type
_entity_poly.pdbx_seq_one_letter_code
_entity_poly.pdbx_strand_id
1 'polypeptide(L)'
;EWLASERGLAATPHAQRSRADVRAVLRPSFDELPLLALVDAVEAALGTPVQTAVKREDEQAFAELNAANLMFCEDAARRVAGAMSNDERIERYDVRVAHFESLHPHDAVARVSGVNASR
;
A
#
# COMPACT_ATOMS: atom_id res chain seq x y z
N GLU A 1 -15.68 -32.76 -11.22
CA GLU A 1 -14.29 -32.37 -11.56
C GLU A 1 -13.96 -30.90 -11.27
N TRP A 2 -14.78 -29.92 -11.63
CA TRP A 2 -14.49 -28.49 -11.35
C TRP A 2 -14.37 -28.14 -9.85
N LEU A 3 -15.34 -28.57 -9.02
CA LEU A 3 -15.35 -28.37 -7.56
C LEU A 3 -14.17 -29.02 -6.81
N ALA A 4 -13.54 -30.04 -7.40
CA ALA A 4 -12.42 -30.78 -6.81
C ALA A 4 -11.05 -30.32 -7.35
N SER A 5 -11.03 -29.36 -8.28
CA SER A 5 -9.80 -28.75 -8.79
C SER A 5 -9.36 -27.60 -7.89
N GLU A 6 -8.10 -27.17 -7.93
CA GLU A 6 -7.65 -25.95 -7.23
C GLU A 6 -8.49 -24.72 -7.59
N ARG A 7 -9.12 -24.70 -8.77
CA ARG A 7 -10.05 -23.65 -9.22
C ARG A 7 -11.43 -23.69 -8.55
N GLY A 8 -11.83 -24.84 -7.99
CA GLY A 8 -13.13 -25.05 -7.36
C GLY A 8 -13.17 -24.78 -5.85
N LEU A 9 -12.01 -24.59 -5.21
CA LEU A 9 -11.83 -24.45 -3.76
C LEU A 9 -11.14 -23.16 -3.33
N ALA A 10 -10.71 -22.30 -4.26
CA ALA A 10 -10.10 -21.02 -3.91
C ALA A 10 -11.20 -20.06 -3.44
N ALA A 11 -11.41 -19.96 -2.13
CA ALA A 11 -12.15 -18.84 -1.56
C ALA A 11 -11.49 -17.55 -2.05
N THR A 12 -12.23 -16.71 -2.78
CA THR A 12 -11.74 -15.39 -3.19
C THR A 12 -11.61 -14.54 -1.92
N PRO A 13 -10.40 -14.10 -1.53
CA PRO A 13 -10.25 -13.18 -0.41
C PRO A 13 -11.07 -11.92 -0.67
N HIS A 14 -11.70 -11.36 0.37
CA HIS A 14 -12.39 -10.09 0.21
C HIS A 14 -11.35 -8.98 0.00
N ALA A 15 -11.68 -8.05 -0.89
CA ALA A 15 -10.91 -6.83 -1.10
C ALA A 15 -11.71 -5.63 -0.58
N GLN A 16 -11.01 -4.62 -0.12
CA GLN A 16 -11.60 -3.41 0.43
C GLN A 16 -10.77 -2.18 0.10
N ARG A 17 -11.40 -1.01 0.20
CA ARG A 17 -10.68 0.26 0.12
C ARG A 17 -9.75 0.40 1.32
N SER A 18 -8.59 0.98 1.08
CA SER A 18 -7.59 1.24 2.11
C SER A 18 -7.15 2.70 2.08
N ARG A 19 -6.55 3.15 3.18
CA ARG A 19 -5.92 4.47 3.30
C ARG A 19 -4.54 4.33 3.91
N ALA A 20 -3.53 4.88 3.24
CA ALA A 20 -2.19 5.06 3.78
C ALA A 20 -2.00 6.55 4.14
N ASP A 21 -1.82 6.85 5.42
CA ASP A 21 -1.41 8.16 5.89
C ASP A 21 0.11 8.12 6.15
N VAL A 22 0.87 8.89 5.37
CA VAL A 22 2.34 8.97 5.48
C VAL A 22 2.72 10.36 5.95
N ARG A 23 3.45 10.42 7.06
CA ARG A 23 4.10 11.64 7.56
C ARG A 23 5.60 11.45 7.43
N ALA A 24 6.26 12.39 6.78
CA ALA A 24 7.71 12.38 6.62
C ALA A 24 8.29 13.73 7.05
N VAL A 25 9.40 13.68 7.78
CA VAL A 25 10.27 14.83 8.05
C VAL A 25 11.41 14.75 7.05
N LEU A 26 11.54 15.77 6.22
CA LEU A 26 12.62 15.86 5.23
C LEU A 26 13.86 16.48 5.86
N ARG A 27 15.03 16.03 5.43
CA ARG A 27 16.30 16.66 5.78
C ARG A 27 16.36 18.08 5.20
N PRO A 28 17.08 19.01 5.85
CA PRO A 28 17.14 20.41 5.43
C PRO A 28 17.96 20.66 4.14
N SER A 29 18.51 19.60 3.54
CA SER A 29 19.41 19.66 2.39
C SER A 29 18.70 19.70 1.03
N PHE A 30 17.38 19.78 1.01
CA PHE A 30 16.57 19.71 -0.22
C PHE A 30 15.75 20.99 -0.37
N ASP A 31 15.92 21.68 -1.50
CA ASP A 31 15.29 22.99 -1.78
C ASP A 31 13.81 22.88 -2.20
N GLU A 32 13.36 21.68 -2.60
CA GLU A 32 12.00 21.43 -3.09
C GLU A 32 11.34 20.28 -2.35
N LEU A 33 10.01 20.37 -2.16
CA LEU A 33 9.19 19.29 -1.63
C LEU A 33 8.98 18.22 -2.74
N PRO A 34 9.55 17.00 -2.61
CA PRO A 34 9.48 15.99 -3.65
C PRO A 34 8.15 15.22 -3.63
N LEU A 35 7.01 15.93 -3.62
CA LEU A 35 5.69 15.35 -3.37
C LEU A 35 5.34 14.22 -4.34
N LEU A 36 5.50 14.45 -5.65
CA LEU A 36 5.18 13.44 -6.66
C LEU A 36 6.04 12.18 -6.50
N ALA A 37 7.35 12.34 -6.31
CA ALA A 37 8.26 11.21 -6.12
C ALA A 37 7.93 10.41 -4.85
N LEU A 38 7.44 11.05 -3.78
CA LEU A 38 6.98 10.36 -2.58
C LEU A 38 5.68 9.58 -2.83
N VAL A 39 4.72 10.18 -3.56
CA VAL A 39 3.49 9.48 -3.94
C VAL A 39 3.81 8.27 -4.81
N ASP A 40 4.63 8.45 -5.85
CA ASP A 40 5.05 7.37 -6.75
C ASP A 40 5.74 6.23 -5.99
N ALA A 41 6.61 6.56 -5.02
CA ALA A 41 7.28 5.55 -4.19
C ALA A 41 6.31 4.75 -3.32
N VAL A 42 5.29 5.41 -2.74
CA VAL A 42 4.25 4.77 -1.93
C VAL A 42 3.36 3.89 -2.80
N GLU A 43 2.91 4.40 -3.95
CA GLU A 43 2.05 3.65 -4.88
C GLU A 43 2.79 2.44 -5.47
N ALA A 44 4.06 2.59 -5.83
CA ALA A 44 4.89 1.48 -6.30
C ALA A 44 5.10 0.42 -5.21
N ALA A 45 5.29 0.82 -3.94
CA ALA A 45 5.43 -0.11 -2.83
C ALA A 45 4.14 -0.91 -2.56
N LEU A 46 2.97 -0.30 -2.78
CA LEU A 46 1.67 -0.94 -2.59
C LEU A 46 1.20 -1.73 -3.82
N GLY A 47 1.57 -1.31 -5.03
CA GLY A 47 1.33 -2.05 -6.28
C GLY A 47 -0.10 -1.99 -6.83
N THR A 48 -1.09 -1.55 -6.06
CA THR A 48 -2.48 -1.41 -6.50
C THR A 48 -3.06 -0.05 -6.10
N PRO A 49 -2.56 1.07 -6.66
CA PRO A 49 -3.12 2.39 -6.41
C PRO A 49 -4.55 2.51 -6.94
N VAL A 50 -5.31 3.46 -6.39
CA VAL A 50 -6.69 3.71 -6.82
C VAL A 50 -6.70 4.30 -8.23
N GLN A 51 -7.51 3.72 -9.12
CA GLN A 51 -7.71 4.23 -10.47
C GLN A 51 -9.02 5.03 -10.54
N THR A 52 -8.98 6.23 -11.13
CA THR A 52 -10.12 7.18 -11.13
C THR A 52 -11.18 6.87 -12.18
N ALA A 53 -10.75 6.42 -13.36
CA ALA A 53 -11.62 6.00 -14.46
C ALA A 53 -10.99 4.79 -15.15
N VAL A 54 -11.75 3.70 -15.27
CA VAL A 54 -11.28 2.43 -15.82
C VAL A 54 -12.24 1.94 -16.89
N LYS A 55 -11.71 1.35 -17.96
CA LYS A 55 -12.50 0.54 -18.89
C LYS A 55 -12.61 -0.88 -18.33
N ARG A 56 -13.42 -1.71 -18.97
CA ARG A 56 -13.64 -3.11 -18.56
C ARG A 56 -12.33 -3.90 -18.52
N GLU A 57 -11.47 -3.70 -19.52
CA GLU A 57 -10.17 -4.39 -19.61
C GLU A 57 -9.23 -3.96 -18.48
N ASP A 58 -9.27 -2.68 -18.11
CA ASP A 58 -8.46 -2.13 -17.02
C ASP A 58 -8.94 -2.66 -15.65
N GLU A 59 -10.26 -2.77 -15.45
CA GLU A 59 -10.85 -3.33 -14.23
C GLU A 59 -10.46 -4.81 -14.05
N GLN A 60 -10.47 -5.59 -15.13
CA GLN A 60 -10.03 -6.98 -15.09
C GLN A 60 -8.54 -7.07 -14.73
N ALA A 61 -7.68 -6.28 -15.38
CA ALA A 61 -6.25 -6.26 -15.08
C ALA A 61 -5.98 -5.83 -13.63
N PHE A 62 -6.74 -4.86 -13.11
CA PHE A 62 -6.66 -4.45 -11.71
C PHE A 62 -7.06 -5.57 -10.76
N ALA A 63 -8.15 -6.29 -11.04
CA ALA A 63 -8.60 -7.41 -10.23
C ALA A 63 -7.56 -8.55 -10.21
N GLU A 64 -6.96 -8.87 -11.35
CA GLU A 64 -5.89 -9.86 -11.47
C GLU A 64 -4.64 -9.44 -10.67
N LEU A 65 -4.24 -8.16 -10.78
CA LEU A 65 -3.10 -7.62 -10.03
C LEU A 65 -3.36 -7.63 -8.52
N ASN A 66 -4.56 -7.26 -8.08
CA ASN A 66 -4.94 -7.29 -6.66
C ASN A 66 -4.93 -8.72 -6.10
N ALA A 67 -5.46 -9.68 -6.86
CA ALA A 67 -5.43 -11.10 -6.47
C ALA A 67 -4.00 -11.67 -6.39
N ALA A 68 -3.07 -11.18 -7.22
CA ALA A 68 -1.67 -11.58 -7.19
C ALA A 68 -0.83 -10.87 -6.11
N ASN A 69 -1.35 -9.80 -5.50
CA ASN A 69 -0.63 -8.92 -4.57
C ASN A 69 -1.39 -8.75 -3.24
N LEU A 70 -1.84 -9.86 -2.66
CA LEU A 70 -2.51 -9.87 -1.37
C LEU A 70 -1.59 -9.37 -0.25
N MET A 71 -2.13 -8.56 0.65
CA MET A 71 -1.40 -8.02 1.79
C MET A 71 -2.34 -7.74 2.97
N PHE A 72 -1.87 -8.00 4.19
CA PHE A 72 -2.51 -7.47 5.39
C PHE A 72 -2.14 -5.99 5.60
N CYS A 73 -2.83 -5.33 6.53
CA CYS A 73 -2.57 -3.92 6.82
C CYS A 73 -1.14 -3.69 7.33
N GLU A 74 -0.58 -4.66 8.05
CA GLU A 74 0.78 -4.68 8.55
C GLU A 74 1.81 -4.81 7.41
N ASP A 75 1.53 -5.64 6.41
CA ASP A 75 2.40 -5.83 5.25
C ASP A 75 2.47 -4.53 4.43
N ALA A 76 1.30 -3.92 4.18
CA ALA A 76 1.22 -2.62 3.52
C ALA A 76 2.02 -1.55 4.28
N ALA A 77 1.86 -1.48 5.61
CA ALA A 77 2.61 -0.54 6.43
C ALA A 77 4.13 -0.78 6.39
N ARG A 78 4.58 -2.06 6.39
CA ARG A 78 6.00 -2.42 6.26
C ARG A 78 6.57 -2.08 4.89
N ARG A 79 5.83 -2.32 3.80
CA ARG A 79 6.28 -1.99 2.44
C ARG A 79 6.46 -0.48 2.26
N VAL A 80 5.49 0.31 2.72
CA VAL A 80 5.59 1.77 2.69
C VAL A 80 6.73 2.27 3.59
N ALA A 81 6.88 1.71 4.79
CA ALA A 81 8.02 2.02 5.66
C ALA A 81 9.37 1.71 4.99
N GLY A 82 9.47 0.60 4.25
CA GLY A 82 10.66 0.25 3.47
C GLY A 82 10.98 1.26 2.37
N ALA A 83 9.96 1.76 1.66
CA ALA A 83 10.13 2.84 0.69
C ALA A 83 10.64 4.13 1.37
N MET A 84 10.07 4.50 2.52
CA MET A 84 10.49 5.68 3.27
C MET A 84 11.89 5.54 3.88
N SER A 85 12.28 4.33 4.31
CA SER A 85 13.60 4.08 4.90
C SER A 85 14.73 4.12 3.88
N ASN A 86 14.42 3.84 2.61
CA ASN A 86 15.36 3.85 1.51
C ASN A 86 15.50 5.24 0.85
N ASP A 87 14.64 6.20 1.21
CA ASP A 87 14.71 7.56 0.69
C ASP A 87 15.67 8.40 1.54
N GLU A 88 16.81 8.78 0.95
CA GLU A 88 17.85 9.57 1.61
C GLU A 88 17.37 10.97 2.04
N ARG A 89 16.28 11.46 1.42
CA ARG A 89 15.67 12.76 1.72
C ARG A 89 14.94 12.76 3.05
N ILE A 90 14.49 11.59 3.50
CA ILE A 90 13.67 11.43 4.70
C ILE A 90 14.60 11.24 5.91
N GLU A 91 14.38 12.05 6.94
CA GLU A 91 15.00 11.90 8.25
C GLU A 91 14.18 10.97 9.16
N ARG A 92 12.86 11.17 9.19
CA ARG A 92 11.93 10.40 10.02
C ARG A 92 10.64 10.19 9.26
N TYR A 93 10.01 9.04 9.48
CA TYR A 93 8.69 8.74 8.94
C TYR A 93 7.76 8.13 9.99
N ASP A 94 6.47 8.32 9.75
CA ASP A 94 5.36 7.69 10.47
C ASP A 94 4.31 7.31 9.44
N VAL A 95 4.09 6.00 9.31
CA VAL A 95 3.21 5.38 8.33
C VAL A 95 2.06 4.73 9.08
N ARG A 96 0.83 5.09 8.74
CA ARG A 96 -0.39 4.43 9.20
C ARG A 96 -1.14 3.89 8.00
N VAL A 97 -1.48 2.61 8.01
CA VAL A 97 -2.36 1.99 7.02
C VAL A 97 -3.64 1.54 7.70
N ALA A 98 -4.78 1.84 7.09
CA ALA A 98 -6.08 1.34 7.49
C ALA A 98 -6.76 0.62 6.32
N HIS A 99 -7.28 -0.58 6.58
CA HIS A 99 -8.21 -1.28 5.71
C HIS A 99 -9.63 -0.99 6.21
N PHE A 100 -10.48 -0.47 5.32
CA PHE A 100 -11.88 -0.20 5.64
C PHE A 100 -12.68 -1.48 5.48
N GLU A 101 -12.77 -2.26 6.55
CA GLU A 101 -13.31 -3.62 6.52
C GLU A 101 -14.81 -3.62 6.17
N SER A 102 -15.17 -4.31 5.09
CA SER A 102 -16.56 -4.43 4.66
C SER A 102 -17.34 -5.51 5.41
N LEU A 103 -16.63 -6.46 6.04
CA LEU A 103 -17.23 -7.60 6.77
C LEU A 103 -17.30 -7.38 8.28
N HIS A 104 -16.65 -6.33 8.79
CA HIS A 104 -16.50 -6.07 10.21
C HIS A 104 -17.01 -4.66 10.55
N PRO A 105 -17.53 -4.41 11.76
CA PRO A 105 -17.97 -3.08 12.19
C PRO A 105 -16.81 -2.16 12.60
N HIS A 106 -15.57 -2.52 12.27
CA HIS A 106 -14.35 -1.81 12.64
C HIS A 106 -13.27 -2.02 11.59
N ASP A 107 -12.37 -1.04 11.46
CA ASP A 107 -11.25 -1.09 10.53
C ASP A 107 -10.04 -1.84 11.12
N ALA A 108 -9.29 -2.53 10.26
CA ALA A 108 -7.96 -3.05 10.61
C ALA A 108 -6.91 -1.96 10.37
N VAL A 109 -6.05 -1.70 11.36
CA VAL A 109 -5.10 -0.58 11.34
C VAL A 109 -3.72 -1.02 11.79
N ALA A 110 -2.70 -0.71 10.99
CA ALA A 110 -1.29 -0.87 11.33
C ALA A 110 -0.55 0.48 11.31
N ARG A 111 0.48 0.59 12.13
CA ARG A 111 1.35 1.77 12.18
C ARG A 111 2.81 1.36 12.35
N VAL A 112 3.68 1.99 11.58
CA VAL A 112 5.15 1.83 11.67
C VAL A 112 5.78 3.22 11.63
N SER A 113 6.71 3.49 12.54
CA SER A 113 7.53 4.70 12.53
C SER A 113 9.00 4.35 12.57
N GLY A 114 9.84 5.23 12.02
CA GLY A 114 11.27 5.00 11.92
C GLY A 114 12.05 6.29 11.73
N VAL A 115 13.35 6.22 11.99
CA VAL A 115 14.31 7.30 11.78
C VAL A 115 15.43 6.75 10.90
N ASN A 116 15.72 7.44 9.80
CA ASN A 116 16.80 7.07 8.90
C ASN A 116 18.12 7.57 9.47
N ALA A 117 19.12 6.69 9.51
CA ALA A 117 20.46 7.06 9.97
C ALA A 117 20.98 8.28 9.20
N SER A 118 21.57 9.23 9.92
CA SER A 118 22.32 10.33 9.31
C SER A 118 23.51 9.72 8.57
N ARG A 119 23.57 9.90 7.25
CA ARG A 119 24.79 9.65 6.49
C ARG A 119 25.73 10.85 6.58
#